data_AF-A0A962LIS9-F1
#
_entry.id   AF-A0A962LIS9-F1
#
_cell.length_a   1.000
_cell.length_b   1.000
_cell.length_c   1.000
_cell.angle_alpha   90.00
_cell.angle_beta   90.00
_cell.angle_gamma   90.00
#
_symmetry.space_group_name_H-M   'P 1'
#
loop_
_entity.id
_entity.type
_entity.pdbx_description
1 polymer ?
#
loop_
_entity_poly.entity_id
_entity_poly.type
_entity_poly.pdbx_seq_one_letter_code
_entity_poly.pdbx_strand_id
1 'polypeptide(L)'
;TEPGADRDSEHPEHSDSGPSSNTTTLAKQPADIDSPSSCHDKSRDQHSTAAELTSAPNAQKGGQKRNLDVLRSQLWDCAVTLATSHGLHETVIRLPDQGLGFLLIDVPSPELRESLDQDMLDLVSALWWQLAASSELTVAPTDIVLAYLDKDSPLYQALASHDAGLLFGSVWTPDPGHLNSQLWQQLNPPDWQRLLQMMESYRSIKRLAFDTGVELWAQQGGESDVVQ
;
A
#
# COMPACT_ATOMS: atom_id res chain seq x y z
N THR A 1 -55.22 -48.22 -29.81
CA THR A 1 -56.32 -47.37 -30.26
C THR A 1 -56.21 -46.03 -29.54
N GLU A 2 -55.40 -45.13 -30.08
CA GLU A 2 -55.72 -43.69 -30.05
C GLU A 2 -56.76 -43.43 -31.17
N PRO A 3 -57.53 -42.31 -31.25
CA PRO A 3 -57.04 -40.94 -30.98
C PRO A 3 -58.09 -39.88 -30.55
N GLY A 4 -57.61 -38.64 -30.38
CA GLY A 4 -58.36 -37.40 -30.69
C GLY A 4 -58.78 -36.55 -29.48
N ALA A 5 -58.69 -35.23 -29.50
CA ALA A 5 -58.37 -34.32 -30.60
C ALA A 5 -58.05 -32.91 -30.07
N ASP A 6 -57.32 -32.20 -30.91
CA ASP A 6 -56.82 -30.82 -30.84
C ASP A 6 -57.88 -29.73 -30.69
N ARG A 7 -57.41 -28.56 -30.22
CA ARG A 7 -57.57 -27.23 -30.87
C ARG A 7 -56.73 -26.21 -30.08
N ASP A 8 -55.60 -25.74 -30.58
CA ASP A 8 -55.36 -24.74 -31.64
C ASP A 8 -55.94 -23.33 -31.40
N SER A 9 -55.09 -22.37 -31.77
CA SER A 9 -55.32 -20.93 -32.02
C SER A 9 -55.14 -19.99 -30.81
N GLU A 10 -54.38 -18.90 -30.85
CA GLU A 10 -53.67 -18.20 -31.93
C GLU A 10 -52.69 -17.20 -31.30
N HIS A 11 -51.50 -17.06 -31.88
CA HIS A 11 -50.68 -15.85 -31.84
C HIS A 11 -51.12 -14.94 -33.01
N PRO A 12 -50.99 -13.61 -32.91
CA PRO A 12 -49.88 -12.94 -33.62
C PRO A 12 -49.24 -11.85 -32.73
N GLU A 13 -47.91 -11.67 -32.67
CA GLU A 13 -46.98 -11.16 -33.67
C GLU A 13 -47.34 -9.77 -34.22
N HIS A 14 -46.50 -8.78 -33.91
CA HIS A 14 -45.69 -7.99 -34.86
C HIS A 14 -45.24 -6.68 -34.19
N SER A 15 -43.93 -6.54 -33.92
CA SER A 15 -42.91 -5.99 -34.82
C SER A 15 -42.80 -4.47 -34.64
N ASP A 16 -41.72 -3.99 -34.03
CA ASP A 16 -40.39 -3.78 -34.64
C ASP A 16 -40.26 -2.29 -35.04
N SER A 17 -39.21 -1.64 -34.55
CA SER A 17 -38.53 -0.53 -35.23
C SER A 17 -37.29 -0.13 -34.44
N GLY A 18 -36.14 -0.39 -35.05
CA GLY A 18 -34.77 -0.21 -34.55
C GLY A 18 -34.32 1.24 -34.25
N PRO A 19 -33.00 1.42 -34.07
CA PRO A 19 -32.40 2.66 -33.61
C PRO A 19 -32.28 3.66 -34.76
N SER A 20 -32.58 4.94 -34.49
CA SER A 20 -32.40 6.00 -35.48
C SER A 20 -31.30 6.98 -35.06
N SER A 21 -30.20 6.90 -35.80
CA SER A 21 -29.14 7.91 -35.89
C SER A 21 -29.70 9.26 -36.28
N ASN A 22 -29.19 10.34 -35.69
CA ASN A 22 -29.11 11.63 -36.36
C ASN A 22 -27.82 12.37 -35.98
N THR A 23 -26.99 12.52 -37.00
CA THR A 23 -25.79 13.34 -37.10
C THR A 23 -26.16 14.82 -37.22
N THR A 24 -25.49 15.74 -36.53
CA THR A 24 -25.33 17.14 -37.00
C THR A 24 -24.02 17.74 -36.49
N THR A 25 -22.98 17.58 -37.32
CA THR A 25 -22.01 18.56 -37.84
C THR A 25 -21.81 19.92 -37.13
N LEU A 26 -20.60 20.07 -36.56
CA LEU A 26 -19.56 21.09 -36.83
C LEU A 26 -19.93 22.58 -37.03
N ALA A 27 -19.44 23.43 -36.13
CA ALA A 27 -18.80 24.74 -36.40
C ALA A 27 -18.47 25.43 -35.05
N LYS A 28 -17.43 26.25 -34.85
CA LYS A 28 -16.21 26.61 -35.58
C LYS A 28 -15.49 27.57 -34.61
N GLN A 29 -14.28 27.20 -34.19
CA GLN A 29 -13.36 28.10 -33.52
C GLN A 29 -12.87 29.16 -34.54
N PRO A 30 -12.68 30.43 -34.15
CA PRO A 30 -11.71 31.29 -34.80
C PRO A 30 -10.50 31.45 -33.88
N ALA A 31 -9.35 31.08 -34.41
CA ALA A 31 -8.10 31.75 -34.09
C ALA A 31 -8.15 33.11 -34.79
N ASP A 32 -7.72 34.17 -34.12
CA ASP A 32 -7.08 35.28 -34.83
C ASP A 32 -5.91 35.80 -34.01
N ILE A 33 -4.85 35.97 -34.79
CA ILE A 33 -3.51 36.40 -34.46
C ILE A 33 -3.55 37.91 -34.32
N ASP A 34 -2.96 38.45 -33.24
CA ASP A 34 -2.21 39.68 -33.40
C ASP A 34 -1.05 39.76 -32.40
N SER A 35 0.15 39.87 -32.95
CA SER A 35 1.34 40.37 -32.25
C SER A 35 1.58 41.77 -32.78
N PRO A 36 2.04 42.69 -31.93
CA PRO A 36 3.35 43.22 -32.23
C PRO A 36 4.26 43.39 -31.00
N SER A 37 5.49 42.95 -31.18
CA SER A 37 6.72 43.74 -31.01
C SER A 37 6.86 44.63 -29.78
N SER A 38 7.83 44.30 -28.92
CA SER A 38 8.90 45.27 -28.59
C SER A 38 10.06 44.60 -27.87
N CYS A 39 11.24 44.73 -28.46
CA CYS A 39 12.52 44.41 -27.86
C CYS A 39 12.88 45.47 -26.82
N HIS A 40 13.37 45.07 -25.64
CA HIS A 40 14.42 45.83 -24.97
C HIS A 40 15.33 44.93 -24.13
N ASP A 41 16.55 44.84 -24.67
CA ASP A 41 17.82 44.48 -24.06
C ASP A 41 18.12 45.29 -22.78
N LYS A 42 18.63 44.63 -21.73
CA LYS A 42 19.91 44.97 -21.08
C LYS A 42 20.26 44.10 -19.87
N SER A 43 21.39 43.43 -20.04
CA SER A 43 22.31 42.89 -19.04
C SER A 43 22.53 43.79 -17.81
N ARG A 44 22.58 43.19 -16.60
CA ARG A 44 23.63 43.53 -15.65
C ARG A 44 23.85 42.47 -14.57
N ASP A 45 25.10 42.05 -14.51
CA ASP A 45 25.73 41.19 -13.51
C ASP A 45 25.46 41.62 -12.07
N GLN A 46 25.17 40.64 -11.21
CA GLN A 46 25.64 40.67 -9.82
C GLN A 46 26.15 39.27 -9.44
N HIS A 47 27.47 39.09 -9.63
CA HIS A 47 28.26 38.21 -8.79
C HIS A 47 27.99 38.56 -7.32
N SER A 48 27.48 37.61 -6.55
CA SER A 48 27.64 37.65 -5.10
C SER A 48 27.84 36.26 -4.56
N THR A 49 29.09 36.04 -4.15
CA THR A 49 29.59 35.07 -3.15
C THR A 49 29.12 33.63 -3.30
N ALA A 50 29.98 32.83 -3.96
CA ALA A 50 30.15 31.42 -3.66
C ALA A 50 30.54 31.27 -2.17
N ALA A 51 29.53 31.19 -1.30
CA ALA A 51 29.69 30.52 -0.02
C ALA A 51 29.69 29.02 -0.33
N GLU A 52 30.90 28.50 -0.55
CA GLU A 52 31.19 27.08 -0.59
C GLU A 52 30.86 26.51 0.79
N LEU A 53 29.59 26.17 0.99
CA LEU A 53 29.11 25.35 2.08
C LEU A 53 29.56 23.92 1.78
N THR A 54 30.83 23.63 2.03
CA THR A 54 31.29 22.26 2.25
C THR A 54 30.73 21.79 3.60
N SER A 55 29.41 21.58 3.64
CA SER A 55 28.74 20.85 4.71
C SER A 55 29.36 19.45 4.74
N ALA A 56 30.04 19.13 5.84
CA ALA A 56 30.72 17.86 6.01
C ALA A 56 29.73 16.71 5.76
N PRO A 57 30.03 15.75 4.84
CA PRO A 57 29.10 14.68 4.47
C PRO A 57 28.64 13.82 5.67
N ASN A 58 29.45 13.75 6.74
CA ASN A 58 29.10 13.03 7.96
C ASN A 58 27.97 13.69 8.78
N ALA A 59 27.86 15.02 8.79
CA ALA A 59 26.82 15.72 9.54
C ALA A 59 25.44 15.50 8.89
N GLN A 60 25.39 15.54 7.56
CA GLN A 60 24.18 15.30 6.78
C GLN A 60 23.74 13.83 6.89
N LYS A 61 24.68 12.87 6.81
CA LYS A 61 24.39 11.44 6.99
C LYS A 61 23.87 11.12 8.40
N GLY A 62 24.45 11.73 9.43
CA GLY A 62 23.97 11.59 10.81
C GLY A 62 22.56 12.16 11.04
N GLY A 63 22.26 13.31 10.42
CA GLY A 63 20.91 13.90 10.45
C GLY A 63 19.86 13.05 9.73
N GLN A 64 20.20 12.50 8.57
CA GLN A 64 19.32 11.60 7.80
C GLN A 64 19.02 10.31 8.57
N LYS A 65 20.03 9.68 9.18
CA LYS A 65 19.84 8.50 10.02
C LYS A 65 18.88 8.80 11.17
N ARG A 66 19.09 9.91 11.90
CA ARG A 66 18.21 10.32 12.99
C ARG A 66 16.77 10.54 12.52
N ASN A 67 16.58 11.14 11.35
CA ASN A 67 15.24 11.33 10.77
C ASN A 67 14.58 9.98 10.44
N LEU A 68 15.32 9.03 9.89
CA LEU A 68 14.83 7.69 9.60
C LEU A 68 14.44 6.95 10.89
N ASP A 69 15.27 7.00 11.93
CA ASP A 69 15.02 6.34 13.21
C ASP A 69 13.72 6.87 13.88
N VAL A 70 13.49 8.18 13.79
CA VAL A 70 12.26 8.83 14.27
C VAL A 70 11.05 8.36 13.48
N LEU A 71 11.14 8.36 12.14
CA LEU A 71 10.03 7.91 11.28
C LEU A 71 9.69 6.43 11.50
N ARG A 72 10.70 5.56 11.62
CA ARG A 72 10.51 4.13 11.93
C ARG A 72 9.84 3.93 13.28
N SER A 73 10.24 4.71 14.30
CA SER A 73 9.63 4.64 15.62
C SER A 73 8.17 5.11 15.58
N GLN A 74 7.86 6.20 14.88
CA GLN A 74 6.48 6.67 14.70
C GLN A 74 5.60 5.66 13.99
N LEU A 75 6.13 5.02 12.93
CA LEU A 75 5.40 4.01 12.18
C LEU A 75 5.13 2.77 13.05
N TRP A 76 6.15 2.30 13.79
CA TRP A 76 6.00 1.23 14.78
C TRP A 76 4.92 1.56 15.82
N ASP A 77 4.96 2.75 16.42
CA ASP A 77 3.99 3.15 17.45
C ASP A 77 2.56 3.14 16.92
N CYS A 78 2.36 3.55 15.66
CA CYS A 78 1.06 3.46 14.99
C CYS A 78 0.66 1.99 14.76
N ALA A 79 1.55 1.20 14.19
CA ALA A 79 1.31 -0.20 13.83
C ALA A 79 0.99 -1.06 15.06
N VAL A 80 1.79 -0.98 16.13
CA VAL A 80 1.58 -1.77 17.35
C VAL A 80 0.31 -1.35 18.07
N THR A 81 -0.04 -0.06 18.07
CA THR A 81 -1.29 0.41 18.68
C THR A 81 -2.49 -0.12 17.90
N LEU A 82 -2.47 -0.01 16.57
CA LEU A 82 -3.53 -0.55 15.71
C LEU A 82 -3.64 -2.07 15.89
N ALA A 83 -2.53 -2.79 15.85
CA ALA A 83 -2.54 -4.23 16.04
C ALA A 83 -3.12 -4.62 17.41
N THR A 84 -2.72 -3.92 18.47
CA THR A 84 -3.21 -4.19 19.84
C THR A 84 -4.70 -3.92 19.99
N SER A 85 -5.20 -2.79 19.47
CA SER A 85 -6.63 -2.45 19.51
C SER A 85 -7.54 -3.48 18.83
N HIS A 86 -6.98 -4.27 17.90
CA HIS A 86 -7.72 -5.21 17.05
C HIS A 86 -7.28 -6.67 17.24
N GLY A 87 -6.58 -6.99 18.34
CA GLY A 87 -6.20 -8.36 18.70
C GLY A 87 -5.02 -8.96 17.91
N LEU A 88 -4.34 -8.19 17.07
CA LEU A 88 -3.24 -8.60 16.20
C LEU A 88 -1.84 -8.38 16.81
N HIS A 89 -1.74 -8.03 18.09
CA HIS A 89 -0.46 -7.68 18.72
C HIS A 89 0.62 -8.76 18.63
N GLU A 90 0.24 -10.05 18.66
CA GLU A 90 1.18 -11.17 18.56
C GLU A 90 1.73 -11.34 17.13
N THR A 91 1.06 -10.76 16.13
CA THR A 91 1.48 -10.89 14.74
C THR A 91 2.50 -9.83 14.35
N VAL A 92 2.81 -8.83 15.17
CA VAL A 92 3.73 -7.73 14.83
C VAL A 92 4.97 -7.70 15.71
N ILE A 93 6.13 -7.45 15.11
CA ILE A 93 7.40 -7.21 15.83
C ILE A 93 8.02 -5.88 15.44
N ARG A 94 8.81 -5.32 16.35
CA ARG A 94 9.60 -4.12 16.10
C ARG A 94 10.92 -4.47 15.41
N LEU A 95 11.24 -3.74 14.35
CA LEU A 95 12.50 -3.86 13.61
C LEU A 95 13.14 -2.48 13.45
N PRO A 96 13.78 -1.92 14.48
CA PRO A 96 14.22 -0.51 14.48
C PRO A 96 15.23 -0.18 13.38
N ASP A 97 16.03 -1.16 12.96
CA ASP A 97 17.11 -0.97 11.99
C ASP A 97 16.80 -1.54 10.60
N GLN A 98 15.63 -2.15 10.40
CA GLN A 98 15.26 -2.84 9.16
C GLN A 98 13.94 -2.33 8.60
N GLY A 99 13.85 -2.33 7.27
CA GLY A 99 12.67 -1.94 6.53
C GLY A 99 12.11 -0.60 7.00
N LEU A 100 10.83 -0.64 7.37
CA LEU A 100 10.03 0.51 7.79
C LEU A 100 9.90 0.64 9.31
N GLY A 101 10.60 -0.18 10.10
CA GLY A 101 10.58 -0.12 11.56
C GLY A 101 9.83 -1.26 12.24
N PHE A 102 9.12 -2.09 11.49
CA PHE A 102 8.34 -3.23 12.00
C PHE A 102 8.08 -4.27 10.90
N LEU A 103 7.62 -5.46 11.31
CA LEU A 103 7.25 -6.55 10.42
C LEU A 103 6.07 -7.34 11.00
N LEU A 104 5.21 -7.87 10.13
CA LEU A 104 4.26 -8.92 10.49
C LEU A 104 4.93 -10.29 10.45
N ILE A 105 4.83 -11.05 11.54
CA ILE A 105 5.47 -12.35 11.72
C ILE A 105 4.51 -13.54 11.66
N ASP A 106 3.21 -13.27 11.66
CA ASP A 106 2.22 -14.32 11.52
C ASP A 106 0.89 -13.79 10.96
N VAL A 107 -0.02 -14.72 10.68
CA VAL A 107 -1.43 -14.48 10.36
C VAL A 107 -2.28 -14.35 11.63
N PRO A 108 -3.49 -13.76 11.58
CA PRO A 108 -4.40 -13.76 12.72
C PRO A 108 -4.70 -15.19 13.18
N SER A 109 -4.67 -15.44 14.50
CA SER A 109 -4.84 -16.78 15.05
C SER A 109 -6.21 -17.39 14.71
N PRO A 110 -6.32 -18.72 14.59
CA PRO A 110 -7.61 -19.38 14.39
C PRO A 110 -8.63 -19.01 15.48
N GLU A 111 -8.18 -18.94 16.74
CA GLU A 111 -9.04 -18.61 17.88
C GLU A 111 -9.64 -17.22 17.77
N LEU A 112 -8.86 -16.23 17.32
CA LEU A 112 -9.36 -14.88 17.05
C LEU A 112 -10.40 -14.94 15.93
N ARG A 113 -10.08 -15.58 14.81
CA ARG A 113 -10.94 -15.64 13.62
C ARG A 113 -12.29 -16.32 13.90
N GLU A 114 -12.30 -17.38 14.71
CA GLU A 114 -13.51 -18.12 15.07
C GLU A 114 -14.38 -17.39 16.11
N SER A 115 -13.81 -16.44 16.86
CA SER A 115 -14.52 -15.67 17.89
C SER A 115 -15.25 -14.42 17.36
N LEU A 116 -14.89 -13.95 16.17
CA LEU A 116 -15.41 -12.72 15.58
C LEU A 116 -16.66 -12.99 14.73
N ASP A 117 -17.57 -12.03 14.70
CA ASP A 117 -18.60 -12.00 13.65
C ASP A 117 -18.00 -11.58 12.30
N GLN A 118 -18.80 -11.64 11.23
CA GLN A 118 -18.32 -11.38 9.88
C GLN A 118 -17.81 -9.93 9.72
N ASP A 119 -18.50 -8.94 10.30
CA ASP A 119 -18.14 -7.53 10.14
C ASP A 119 -16.81 -7.22 10.83
N MET A 120 -16.61 -7.77 12.04
CA MET A 120 -15.36 -7.66 12.77
C MET A 120 -14.23 -8.43 12.09
N LEU A 121 -14.50 -9.64 11.58
CA LEU A 121 -13.52 -10.42 10.83
C LEU A 121 -13.06 -9.67 9.57
N ASP A 122 -13.98 -9.07 8.82
CA ASP A 122 -13.68 -8.24 7.66
C ASP A 122 -12.78 -7.06 8.03
N LEU A 123 -13.08 -6.37 9.13
CA LEU A 123 -12.27 -5.24 9.63
C LEU A 123 -10.86 -5.68 10.06
N VAL A 124 -10.76 -6.70 10.92
CA VAL A 124 -9.49 -7.22 11.42
C VAL A 124 -8.62 -7.72 10.27
N SER A 125 -9.23 -8.39 9.29
CA SER A 125 -8.54 -8.87 8.10
C SER A 125 -8.07 -7.74 7.20
N ALA A 126 -8.91 -6.74 6.94
CA ALA A 126 -8.52 -5.54 6.19
C ALA A 126 -7.34 -4.81 6.88
N LEU A 127 -7.38 -4.73 8.21
CA LEU A 127 -6.30 -4.11 8.99
C LEU A 127 -5.01 -4.93 8.92
N TRP A 128 -5.08 -6.26 9.03
CA TRP A 128 -3.91 -7.12 8.87
C TRP A 128 -3.28 -6.94 7.48
N TRP A 129 -4.07 -6.92 6.42
CA TRP A 129 -3.58 -6.66 5.06
C TRP A 129 -2.95 -5.27 4.90
N GLN A 130 -3.53 -4.26 5.54
CA GLN A 130 -2.97 -2.90 5.55
C GLN A 130 -1.64 -2.83 6.32
N LEU A 131 -1.51 -3.56 7.43
CA LEU A 131 -0.25 -3.72 8.17
C LEU A 131 0.78 -4.51 7.34
N ALA A 132 0.37 -5.52 6.57
CA ALA A 132 1.23 -6.30 5.68
C ALA A 132 1.80 -5.43 4.56
N ALA A 133 0.96 -4.60 3.94
CA ALA A 133 1.40 -3.61 2.98
C ALA A 133 2.34 -2.57 3.61
N SER A 134 2.00 -2.07 4.80
CA SER A 134 2.78 -1.02 5.48
C SER A 134 4.10 -1.50 6.08
N SER A 135 4.28 -2.81 6.27
CA SER A 135 5.55 -3.44 6.63
C SER A 135 6.35 -3.95 5.43
N GLU A 136 5.81 -3.82 4.21
CA GLU A 136 6.39 -4.40 2.99
C GLU A 136 6.57 -5.92 3.06
N LEU A 137 5.75 -6.65 3.83
CA LEU A 137 5.86 -8.10 4.04
C LEU A 137 6.05 -8.90 2.74
N THR A 138 5.35 -8.50 1.68
CA THR A 138 5.38 -9.18 0.36
C THR A 138 6.31 -8.52 -0.66
N VAL A 139 6.98 -7.42 -0.30
CA VAL A 139 7.86 -6.63 -1.18
C VAL A 139 9.31 -6.67 -0.71
N ALA A 140 9.54 -6.84 0.59
CA ALA A 140 10.87 -6.98 1.19
C ALA A 140 11.58 -8.25 0.68
N PRO A 141 12.93 -8.28 0.71
CA PRO A 141 13.69 -9.47 0.36
C PRO A 141 13.25 -10.68 1.19
N THR A 142 12.80 -11.74 0.52
CA THR A 142 12.18 -12.90 1.16
C THR A 142 13.10 -13.56 2.17
N ASP A 143 14.39 -13.68 1.87
CA ASP A 143 15.41 -14.25 2.75
C ASP A 143 15.58 -13.46 4.06
N ILE A 144 15.51 -12.14 4.00
CA ILE A 144 15.53 -11.28 5.21
C ILE A 144 14.25 -11.48 6.02
N VAL A 145 13.08 -11.51 5.36
CA VAL A 145 11.79 -11.69 6.04
C VAL A 145 11.71 -13.05 6.72
N LEU A 146 12.05 -14.14 6.02
CA LEU A 146 11.99 -15.51 6.54
C LEU A 146 12.87 -15.72 7.78
N ALA A 147 13.93 -14.92 7.97
CA ALA A 147 14.77 -14.99 9.16
C ALA A 147 14.03 -14.60 10.46
N TYR A 148 12.89 -13.91 10.37
CA TYR A 148 12.08 -13.49 11.51
C TYR A 148 10.84 -14.37 11.75
N LEU A 149 10.54 -15.31 10.86
CA LEU A 149 9.31 -16.09 10.91
C LEU A 149 9.58 -17.48 11.50
N ASP A 150 8.61 -17.99 12.26
CA ASP A 150 8.61 -19.39 12.66
C ASP A 150 8.41 -20.27 11.42
N LYS A 151 9.27 -21.27 11.24
CA LYS A 151 9.24 -22.19 10.09
C LYS A 151 7.94 -22.99 10.01
N ASP A 152 7.30 -23.22 11.15
CA ASP A 152 6.06 -23.98 11.21
C ASP A 152 4.82 -23.08 10.98
N SER A 153 4.98 -21.75 10.89
CA SER A 153 3.86 -20.84 10.67
C SER A 153 3.33 -20.89 9.23
N PRO A 154 2.01 -20.72 9.03
CA PRO A 154 1.44 -20.63 7.69
C PRO A 154 2.04 -19.50 6.86
N LEU A 155 2.42 -18.39 7.51
CA LEU A 155 3.05 -17.26 6.84
C LEU A 155 4.43 -17.61 6.29
N TYR A 156 5.28 -18.28 7.07
CA TYR A 156 6.59 -18.74 6.59
C TYR A 156 6.43 -19.66 5.39
N GLN A 157 5.55 -20.66 5.50
CA GLN A 157 5.34 -21.64 4.44
C GLN A 157 4.89 -20.96 3.15
N ALA A 158 3.90 -20.06 3.23
CA ALA A 158 3.40 -19.31 2.08
C ALA A 158 4.48 -18.46 1.39
N LEU A 159 5.32 -17.76 2.16
CA LEU A 159 6.38 -16.91 1.61
C LEU A 159 7.54 -17.74 1.04
N ALA A 160 7.96 -18.80 1.74
CA ALA A 160 9.07 -19.66 1.33
C ALA A 160 8.74 -20.47 0.06
N SER A 161 7.48 -20.86 -0.12
CA SER A 161 7.02 -21.57 -1.32
C SER A 161 6.53 -20.65 -2.43
N HIS A 162 6.52 -19.33 -2.22
CA HIS A 162 5.89 -18.34 -3.09
C HIS A 162 4.42 -18.69 -3.43
N ASP A 163 3.70 -19.29 -2.48
CA ASP A 163 2.32 -19.73 -2.66
C ASP A 163 1.37 -18.73 -2.01
N ALA A 164 0.85 -17.83 -2.84
CA ALA A 164 -0.17 -16.86 -2.41
C ALA A 164 -1.47 -17.55 -1.97
N GLY A 165 -1.80 -18.74 -2.50
CA GLY A 165 -2.98 -19.51 -2.13
C GLY A 165 -2.93 -19.97 -0.68
N LEU A 166 -1.75 -20.38 -0.18
CA LEU A 166 -1.56 -20.69 1.24
C LEU A 166 -1.81 -19.47 2.13
N LEU A 167 -1.33 -18.28 1.71
CA LEU A 167 -1.55 -17.06 2.46
C LEU A 167 -3.04 -16.67 2.49
N PHE A 168 -3.71 -16.71 1.33
CA PHE A 168 -5.15 -16.42 1.21
C PHE A 168 -6.04 -17.47 1.90
N GLY A 169 -5.58 -18.71 2.08
CA GLY A 169 -6.27 -19.71 2.89
C GLY A 169 -6.11 -19.46 4.40
N SER A 170 -5.02 -18.80 4.79
CA SER A 170 -4.64 -18.59 6.19
C SER A 170 -5.15 -17.26 6.77
N VAL A 171 -5.42 -16.28 5.91
CA VAL A 171 -6.02 -14.98 6.28
C VAL A 171 -7.30 -14.82 5.49
N TRP A 172 -8.40 -14.44 6.14
CA TRP A 172 -9.58 -14.02 5.40
C TRP A 172 -9.22 -12.80 4.55
N THR A 173 -9.54 -12.82 3.26
CA THR A 173 -9.21 -11.73 2.35
C THR A 173 -10.49 -11.11 1.85
N PRO A 174 -10.88 -9.93 2.38
CA PRO A 174 -11.98 -9.16 1.80
C PRO A 174 -11.71 -8.89 0.33
N ASP A 175 -12.78 -8.71 -0.45
CA ASP A 175 -12.66 -8.23 -1.82
C ASP A 175 -11.76 -6.97 -1.87
N PRO A 176 -10.75 -6.90 -2.76
CA PRO A 176 -9.84 -5.74 -2.79
C PRO A 176 -10.55 -4.40 -2.99
N GLY A 177 -11.70 -4.37 -3.66
CA GLY A 177 -12.53 -3.18 -3.81
C GLY A 177 -13.24 -2.76 -2.52
N HIS A 178 -13.45 -3.70 -1.60
CA HIS A 178 -14.09 -3.45 -0.29
C HIS A 178 -13.11 -3.22 0.85
N LEU A 179 -11.84 -3.63 0.72
CA LEU A 179 -10.84 -3.54 1.79
C LEU A 179 -10.74 -2.12 2.37
N ASN A 180 -10.61 -1.11 1.50
CA ASN A 180 -10.51 0.27 1.92
C ASN A 180 -11.82 0.81 2.49
N SER A 181 -12.96 0.51 1.86
CA SER A 181 -14.26 0.96 2.38
C SER A 181 -14.55 0.40 3.76
N GLN A 182 -14.12 -0.84 4.04
CA GLN A 182 -14.25 -1.46 5.36
C GLN A 182 -13.48 -0.67 6.43
N LEU A 183 -12.22 -0.33 6.15
CA LEU A 183 -11.39 0.49 7.04
C LEU A 183 -12.02 1.87 7.27
N TRP A 184 -12.54 2.51 6.23
CA TRP A 184 -13.10 3.86 6.31
C TRP A 184 -14.40 3.92 7.11
N GLN A 185 -15.21 2.88 7.04
CA GLN A 185 -16.53 2.85 7.69
C GLN A 185 -16.45 2.35 9.14
N GLN A 186 -15.58 1.38 9.41
CA GLN A 186 -15.63 0.61 10.67
C GLN A 186 -14.53 1.00 11.68
N LEU A 187 -13.42 1.60 11.25
CA LEU A 187 -12.42 2.07 12.21
C LEU A 187 -12.98 3.22 13.06
N ASN A 188 -12.77 3.12 14.37
CA ASN A 188 -13.08 4.23 15.26
C ASN A 188 -12.20 5.46 14.92
N PRO A 189 -12.61 6.69 15.29
CA PRO A 189 -11.89 7.90 14.88
C PRO A 189 -10.41 7.93 15.34
N PRO A 190 -10.04 7.52 16.57
CA PRO A 190 -8.64 7.42 16.97
C PRO A 190 -7.81 6.48 16.09
N ASP A 191 -8.30 5.28 15.82
CA ASP A 191 -7.59 4.29 15.01
C ASP A 191 -7.51 4.72 13.55
N TRP A 192 -8.55 5.36 13.03
CA TRP A 192 -8.52 5.96 11.69
C TRP A 192 -7.40 7.01 11.56
N GLN A 193 -7.25 7.91 12.54
CA GLN A 193 -6.15 8.88 12.55
C GLN A 193 -4.78 8.20 12.63
N ARG A 194 -4.65 7.12 13.42
CA ARG A 194 -3.40 6.35 13.49
C ARG A 194 -3.06 5.67 12.18
N LEU A 195 -4.05 5.12 11.48
CA LEU A 195 -3.87 4.53 10.17
C LEU A 195 -3.36 5.57 9.16
N LEU A 196 -3.96 6.77 9.14
CA LEU A 196 -3.48 7.86 8.28
C LEU A 196 -2.05 8.28 8.63
N GLN A 197 -1.72 8.38 9.92
CA GLN A 197 -0.36 8.69 10.35
C GLN A 197 0.64 7.61 9.93
N MET A 198 0.28 6.34 10.04
CA MET A 198 1.11 5.22 9.58
C MET A 198 1.39 5.31 8.08
N MET A 199 0.38 5.59 7.26
CA MET A 199 0.52 5.76 5.81
C MET A 199 1.40 6.97 5.46
N GLU A 200 1.33 8.06 6.22
CA GLU A 200 2.18 9.23 6.02
C GLU A 200 3.64 8.95 6.40
N SER A 201 3.87 8.27 7.53
CA SER A 201 5.21 7.81 7.94
C SER A 201 5.81 6.86 6.91
N TYR A 202 5.03 5.92 6.38
CA TYR A 202 5.45 5.03 5.28
C TYR A 202 5.97 5.86 4.09
N ARG A 203 5.16 6.81 3.60
CA ARG A 203 5.53 7.66 2.45
C ARG A 203 6.77 8.49 2.73
N SER A 204 6.89 9.02 3.94
CA SER A 204 8.04 9.80 4.38
C SER A 204 9.32 8.97 4.41
N ILE A 205 9.28 7.73 4.91
CA ILE A 205 10.43 6.82 4.89
C ILE A 205 10.82 6.48 3.46
N LYS A 206 9.87 6.12 2.60
CA LYS A 206 10.15 5.78 1.19
C LYS A 206 10.74 6.96 0.43
N ARG A 207 10.22 8.17 0.66
CA ARG A 207 10.77 9.41 0.08
C ARG A 207 12.20 9.65 0.55
N LEU A 208 12.44 9.58 1.86
CA LEU A 208 13.78 9.76 2.43
C LEU A 208 14.77 8.74 1.86
N ALA A 209 14.39 7.47 1.80
CA ALA A 209 15.22 6.42 1.23
C ALA A 209 15.56 6.70 -0.25
N PHE A 210 14.57 7.11 -1.04
CA PHE A 210 14.77 7.49 -2.44
C PHE A 210 15.71 8.70 -2.58
N ASP A 211 15.48 9.77 -1.82
CA ASP A 211 16.26 11.01 -1.93
C ASP A 211 17.70 10.86 -1.44
N THR A 212 17.97 9.88 -0.56
CA THR A 212 19.27 9.70 0.09
C THR A 212 20.02 8.45 -0.35
N GLY A 213 19.37 7.55 -1.10
CA GLY A 213 19.92 6.25 -1.50
C GLY A 213 20.10 5.26 -0.35
N VAL A 214 19.47 5.49 0.81
CA VAL A 214 19.51 4.56 1.94
C VAL A 214 18.74 3.28 1.58
N GLU A 215 19.41 2.15 1.71
CA GLU A 215 18.78 0.84 1.62
C GLU A 215 17.99 0.54 2.90
N LEU A 216 16.70 0.27 2.77
CA LEU A 216 15.83 0.01 3.92
C LEU A 216 15.98 -1.41 4.44
N TRP A 217 16.17 -2.38 3.55
CA TRP A 217 16.32 -3.81 3.85
C TRP A 217 17.75 -4.25 3.60
N ALA A 218 18.67 -3.83 4.47
CA ALA A 218 20.06 -4.24 4.37
C ALA A 218 20.24 -5.63 5.00
N GLN A 219 21.00 -6.52 4.35
CA GLN A 219 21.50 -7.72 5.03
C GLN A 219 22.24 -7.27 6.29
N GLN A 220 21.89 -7.81 7.47
CA GLN A 220 22.70 -7.53 8.65
C GLN A 220 24.12 -8.01 8.33
N GLY A 221 25.04 -7.06 8.17
CA GLY A 221 26.42 -7.36 7.89
C GLY A 221 26.95 -8.23 9.00
N GLY A 222 27.02 -9.54 8.76
CA GLY A 222 27.93 -10.39 9.48
C GLY A 222 29.32 -9.85 9.16
N GLU A 223 29.91 -9.11 10.09
CA GLU A 223 31.36 -9.06 10.21
C GLU A 223 31.83 -10.50 10.44
N SER A 224 31.91 -11.29 9.37
CA SER A 224 32.88 -12.36 9.29
C SER A 224 34.23 -11.68 9.13
N ASP A 225 34.78 -11.23 10.25
CA ASP A 225 36.20 -10.95 10.38
C ASP A 225 36.92 -12.30 10.22
N VAL A 226 37.05 -12.74 8.97
CA VAL A 226 37.92 -13.84 8.60
C VAL A 226 39.32 -13.25 8.65
N VAL A 227 39.91 -13.32 9.84
CA VAL A 227 41.34 -13.13 10.05
C VAL A 227 42.07 -14.09 9.10
N GLN A 228 42.86 -13.50 8.21
CA GLN A 228 43.74 -14.17 7.25
C GLN A 228 44.86 -14.95 7.93
#